data_AF-A0A654CT78-F1
#
_entry.id   AF-A0A654CT78-F1
#
_cell.length_a   1.000
_cell.length_b   1.000
_cell.length_c   1.000
_cell.angle_alpha   90.00
_cell.angle_beta   90.00
_cell.angle_gamma   90.00
#
_symmetry.space_group_name_H-M   'P 1'
#
loop_
_entity.id
_entity.type
_entity.pdbx_description
1 polymer ?
#
loop_
_entity_poly.entity_id
_entity_poly.type
_entity_poly.pdbx_seq_one_letter_code
_entity_poly.pdbx_strand_id
1 'polypeptide(L)'
;MIKSQFSRVLPARPNVSASKSRKREKGIWQRRFWEHRIRDEDDLARHVDYIHFNPVKHGLVNQVGDWPYSSFHRYVALGLLSADWGGRGDGDGEFGE
;
A
#
# COMPACT_ATOMS: atom_id res chain seq x y z
N MET A 1 10.98 11.95 -10.85
CA MET A 1 10.05 11.40 -9.83
C MET A 1 9.04 10.50 -10.52
N ILE A 2 8.66 9.38 -9.88
CA ILE A 2 7.77 8.36 -10.45
C ILE A 2 6.42 8.92 -10.95
N LYS A 3 5.80 9.84 -10.20
CA LYS A 3 4.48 10.41 -10.56
C LYS A 3 4.51 11.15 -11.89
N SER A 4 5.56 11.91 -12.18
CA SER A 4 5.63 12.71 -13.41
C SER A 4 5.91 11.84 -14.64
N GLN A 5 6.82 10.88 -14.53
CA GLN A 5 7.12 9.93 -15.61
C GLN A 5 5.91 9.05 -15.94
N PHE A 6 5.29 8.45 -14.91
CA PHE A 6 4.08 7.62 -15.08
C PHE A 6 2.92 8.41 -15.71
N SER A 7 2.71 9.65 -15.27
CA SER A 7 1.63 10.48 -15.82
C SER A 7 1.89 10.87 -17.28
N ARG A 8 3.15 11.02 -17.73
CA ARG A 8 3.43 11.43 -19.12
C ARG A 8 2.95 10.39 -20.13
N VAL A 9 3.20 9.11 -19.86
CA VAL A 9 2.94 8.01 -20.79
C VAL A 9 1.48 7.56 -20.87
N LEU A 10 0.65 7.94 -19.89
CA LEU A 10 -0.77 7.56 -19.86
C LEU A 10 -1.70 8.69 -20.34
N PRO A 11 -2.82 8.38 -21.01
CA PRO A 11 -3.83 9.39 -21.31
C PRO A 11 -4.48 9.94 -20.04
N ALA A 12 -5.11 11.11 -20.13
CA ALA A 12 -5.95 11.61 -19.05
C ALA A 12 -7.17 10.72 -18.88
N ARG A 13 -7.63 10.51 -17.64
CA ARG A 13 -8.89 9.79 -17.39
C ARG A 13 -10.07 10.56 -18.01
N PRO A 14 -11.13 9.87 -18.46
CA PRO A 14 -12.39 10.54 -18.78
C PRO A 14 -12.96 11.20 -17.51
N ASN A 15 -13.66 12.34 -17.67
CA ASN A 15 -14.35 13.05 -16.58
C ASN A 15 -13.46 13.60 -15.46
N VAL A 16 -12.31 14.18 -15.83
CA VAL A 16 -11.46 14.93 -14.88
C VAL A 16 -12.19 16.22 -14.47
N SER A 17 -12.31 16.46 -13.15
CA SER A 17 -12.98 17.67 -12.65
C SER A 17 -12.33 18.96 -13.17
N ALA A 18 -13.11 20.05 -13.28
CA ALA A 18 -12.62 21.33 -13.79
C ALA A 18 -11.38 21.85 -13.06
N SER A 19 -11.31 21.63 -11.74
CA SER A 19 -10.15 21.98 -10.90
C SER A 19 -8.89 21.18 -11.26
N LYS A 20 -9.03 19.89 -11.60
CA LYS A 20 -7.92 19.04 -12.03
C LYS A 20 -7.49 19.37 -13.46
N SER A 21 -8.46 19.60 -14.35
CA SER A 21 -8.21 20.01 -15.74
C SER A 21 -7.44 21.34 -15.82
N ARG A 22 -7.83 22.36 -15.03
CA ARG A 22 -7.13 23.65 -14.95
C ARG A 22 -5.65 23.51 -14.53
N LYS A 23 -5.34 22.53 -13.69
CA LYS A 23 -3.96 22.21 -13.26
C LYS A 23 -3.24 21.22 -14.19
N ARG A 24 -3.85 20.87 -15.33
CA ARG A 24 -3.35 19.86 -16.30
C ARG A 24 -3.09 18.49 -15.64
N GLU A 25 -3.85 18.17 -14.60
CA GLU A 25 -3.77 16.87 -13.93
C GLU A 25 -4.54 15.81 -14.72
N LYS A 26 -3.97 14.63 -14.88
CA LYS A 26 -4.57 13.52 -15.65
C LYS A 26 -5.61 12.69 -14.88
N GLY A 27 -5.94 13.09 -13.65
CA GLY A 27 -6.91 12.38 -12.80
C GLY A 27 -6.45 11.02 -12.25
N ILE A 28 -5.19 10.63 -12.51
CA ILE A 28 -4.59 9.36 -12.08
C ILE A 28 -4.32 9.35 -10.58
N TRP A 29 -3.69 10.42 -10.08
CA TRP A 29 -3.28 10.53 -8.69
C TRP A 29 -4.38 11.20 -7.85
N GLN A 30 -4.65 10.64 -6.68
CA GLN A 30 -5.42 11.33 -5.63
C GLN A 30 -4.63 12.56 -5.15
N ARG A 31 -5.34 13.65 -4.87
CA ARG A 31 -4.74 14.85 -4.27
C ARG A 31 -4.61 14.62 -2.76
N ARG A 32 -3.50 15.13 -2.20
CA ARG A 32 -3.09 14.85 -0.81
C ARG A 32 -2.87 13.36 -0.60
N PHE A 33 -2.58 12.99 0.64
CA PHE A 33 -2.40 11.62 1.10
C PHE A 33 -2.83 11.57 2.56
N TRP A 34 -3.07 10.35 3.05
CA TRP A 34 -3.22 10.13 4.47
C TRP A 34 -1.83 10.14 5.11
N GLU A 35 -1.68 10.89 6.20
CA GLU A 35 -0.46 10.92 6.99
C GLU A 35 -0.76 10.51 8.42
N HIS A 36 0.07 9.61 8.93
CA HIS A 36 0.08 9.23 10.33
C HIS A 36 1.51 9.33 10.83
N ARG A 37 1.71 10.03 11.95
CA ARG A 37 3.02 10.16 12.58
C ARG A 37 3.19 9.02 13.58
N ILE A 38 4.13 8.13 13.28
CA ILE A 38 4.57 7.07 14.19
C ILE A 38 5.09 7.68 15.49
N ARG A 39 4.59 7.18 16.62
CA ARG A 39 4.88 7.75 17.95
C ARG A 39 5.86 6.93 18.78
N ASP A 40 5.91 5.63 18.52
CA ASP A 40 6.70 4.65 19.27
C ASP A 40 6.93 3.39 18.43
N GLU A 41 7.65 2.43 19.01
CA GLU A 41 8.03 1.18 18.34
C GLU A 41 6.83 0.26 18.10
N ASP A 42 5.87 0.20 19.04
CA ASP A 42 4.67 -0.62 18.88
C ASP A 42 3.79 -0.08 17.74
N ASP A 43 3.68 1.23 17.61
CA ASP A 43 2.98 1.88 16.51
C ASP A 43 3.66 1.62 15.17
N LEU A 44 5.01 1.61 15.14
CA LEU A 44 5.77 1.22 13.96
C LEU A 44 5.47 -0.22 13.56
N ALA A 45 5.56 -1.17 14.50
CA ALA A 45 5.33 -2.59 14.25
C ALA A 45 3.93 -2.85 13.67
N ARG A 46 2.88 -2.28 14.28
CA ARG A 46 1.51 -2.39 13.78
C ARG A 46 1.34 -1.86 12.36
N HIS A 47 1.98 -0.72 12.03
CA HIS A 47 1.88 -0.15 10.68
C HIS A 47 2.63 -0.98 9.64
N VAL A 48 3.78 -1.55 9.99
CA VAL A 48 4.52 -2.48 9.12
C VAL A 48 3.70 -3.74 8.85
N ASP A 49 3.13 -4.33 9.90
CA ASP A 49 2.25 -5.50 9.79
C ASP A 49 1.05 -5.20 8.90
N TYR A 50 0.38 -4.07 9.13
CA TYR A 50 -0.73 -3.62 8.30
C TYR A 50 -0.34 -3.51 6.82
N ILE A 51 0.80 -2.90 6.50
CA ILE A 51 1.28 -2.74 5.12
C ILE A 51 1.53 -4.10 4.46
N HIS A 52 2.15 -5.04 5.18
CA HIS A 52 2.44 -6.37 4.66
C HIS A 52 1.18 -7.21 4.49
N PHE A 53 0.21 -7.10 5.40
CA PHE A 53 -1.04 -7.83 5.34
C PHE A 53 -2.05 -7.26 4.33
N ASN A 54 -1.90 -5.99 3.93
CA ASN A 54 -2.88 -5.29 3.10
C ASN A 54 -3.30 -6.00 1.78
N PRO A 55 -2.38 -6.67 1.04
CA PRO A 55 -2.77 -7.45 -0.15
C PRO A 55 -3.74 -8.59 0.17
N VAL A 56 -3.60 -9.22 1.34
CA VAL A 56 -4.53 -10.27 1.83
C VAL A 56 -5.84 -9.63 2.28
N LYS A 57 -5.78 -8.56 3.08
CA LYS A 57 -6.97 -7.79 3.53
C LYS A 57 -7.86 -7.37 2.35
N HIS A 58 -7.26 -6.98 1.24
CA HIS A 58 -7.98 -6.55 0.03
C HIS A 58 -8.25 -7.67 -0.99
N GLY A 59 -7.96 -8.93 -0.65
CA GLY A 59 -8.28 -10.10 -1.48
C GLY A 59 -7.47 -10.21 -2.78
N LEU A 60 -6.30 -9.56 -2.85
CA LEU A 60 -5.43 -9.64 -4.03
C LEU A 60 -4.63 -10.95 -4.08
N VAL A 61 -4.33 -11.53 -2.90
CA VAL A 61 -3.63 -12.80 -2.70
C VAL A 61 -4.16 -13.52 -1.47
N ASN A 62 -3.95 -14.84 -1.39
CA ASN A 62 -4.35 -15.64 -0.23
C ASN A 62 -3.30 -15.66 0.88
N GLN A 63 -2.03 -15.39 0.55
CA GLN A 63 -0.91 -15.34 1.50
C GLN A 63 -0.06 -14.11 1.23
N VAL A 64 0.51 -13.52 2.30
CA VAL A 64 1.38 -12.33 2.19
C VAL A 64 2.58 -12.58 1.28
N GLY A 65 3.17 -13.77 1.37
CA GLY A 65 4.30 -14.20 0.54
C GLY A 65 3.99 -14.28 -0.95
N ASP A 66 2.72 -14.35 -1.36
CA ASP A 66 2.35 -14.43 -2.78
C ASP A 66 2.38 -13.04 -3.46
N TRP A 67 2.46 -11.94 -2.69
CA TRP A 67 2.45 -10.58 -3.24
C TRP A 67 3.88 -10.09 -3.56
N PRO A 68 4.30 -9.97 -4.84
CA PRO A 68 5.68 -9.64 -5.18
C PRO A 68 6.03 -8.16 -4.93
N TYR A 69 5.04 -7.28 -4.85
CA TYR A 69 5.22 -5.82 -4.79
C TYR A 69 5.23 -5.31 -3.34
N SER A 70 6.04 -5.91 -2.48
CA SER A 70 6.16 -5.57 -1.06
C SER A 70 7.59 -5.74 -0.57
N SER A 71 7.98 -4.99 0.47
CA SER A 71 9.24 -5.21 1.19
C SER A 71 9.22 -6.43 2.11
N PHE A 72 8.09 -7.16 2.20
CA PHE A 72 7.96 -8.39 2.98
C PHE A 72 9.06 -9.40 2.67
N HIS A 73 9.34 -9.66 1.40
CA HIS A 73 10.39 -10.57 0.94
C HIS A 73 11.78 -10.24 1.50
N ARG A 74 12.06 -8.94 1.65
CA ARG A 74 13.31 -8.47 2.26
C ARG A 74 13.33 -8.75 3.76
N TYR A 75 12.21 -8.61 4.45
CA TYR A 75 12.10 -8.92 5.88
C TYR A 75 12.30 -10.42 6.14
N VAL A 76 11.72 -11.26 5.29
CA VAL A 76 11.93 -12.72 5.33
C VAL A 76 13.39 -13.06 5.08
N ALA A 77 14.02 -12.48 4.05
CA ALA A 77 15.44 -12.73 3.74
C ALA A 77 16.40 -12.30 4.85
N LEU A 78 16.00 -11.31 5.67
CA LEU A 78 16.76 -10.84 6.83
C LEU A 78 16.42 -11.61 8.12
N GLY A 79 15.50 -12.58 8.08
CA GLY A 79 15.04 -13.33 9.25
C GLY A 79 14.19 -12.52 10.23
N LEU A 80 13.67 -11.35 9.81
CA LEU A 80 12.84 -10.48 10.64
C LEU A 80 11.37 -10.95 10.70
N LEU A 81 10.89 -11.60 9.63
CA LEU A 81 9.57 -12.19 9.54
C LEU A 81 9.67 -13.61 9.03
N SER A 82 8.73 -14.46 9.44
CA SER A 82 8.60 -15.81 8.88
C SER A 82 8.00 -15.75 7.48
N ALA A 83 8.37 -16.70 6.61
CA ALA A 83 7.85 -16.78 5.25
C ALA A 83 6.35 -17.10 5.18
N ASP A 84 5.81 -17.74 6.23
CA ASP A 84 4.39 -18.06 6.42
C ASP A 84 3.63 -17.02 7.26
N TRP A 85 4.29 -15.91 7.62
CA TRP A 85 3.66 -14.84 8.39
C TRP A 85 2.45 -14.26 7.64
N GLY A 86 1.32 -14.12 8.34
CA GLY A 86 0.06 -13.64 7.76
C GLY A 86 -0.68 -14.67 6.88
N GLY A 87 -0.39 -15.97 7.02
CA GLY A 87 -1.06 -17.05 6.28
C GLY A 87 -1.35 -18.33 7.09
N ARG A 88 -2.54 -18.92 6.83
CA ARG A 88 -3.25 -20.04 7.50
C ARG A 88 -3.71 -19.78 8.94
N GLY A 89 -4.78 -18.98 9.03
CA GLY A 89 -5.77 -19.01 10.11
C GLY A 89 -5.25 -18.49 11.44
N ASP A 90 -5.51 -17.21 11.71
CA ASP A 90 -5.81 -16.63 13.02
C ASP A 90 -5.53 -15.13 12.93
N GLY A 91 -6.58 -14.33 12.97
CA GLY A 91 -6.43 -12.90 12.87
C GLY A 91 -7.75 -12.21 12.56
N ASP A 92 -8.72 -12.38 13.46
CA ASP A 92 -9.81 -11.43 13.65
C ASP A 92 -9.21 -10.12 14.21
N GLY A 93 -8.29 -9.52 13.44
CA GLY A 93 -7.73 -8.23 13.74
C GLY A 93 -8.70 -7.20 13.21
N GLU A 94 -9.37 -6.51 14.11
CA GLU A 94 -10.09 -5.28 13.81
C GLU A 94 -9.04 -4.21 13.40
N PHE A 95 -8.55 -4.32 12.17
CA PHE A 95 -7.60 -3.38 11.59
C PHE A 95 -8.39 -2.16 11.13
N GLY A 96 -8.60 -1.27 12.10
CA GLY A 96 -9.43 -0.07 12.04
C GLY A 96 -9.40 0.66 10.71
N GLU A 97 -10.60 1.08 10.30
CA GLU A 97 -10.81 2.27 9.45
C GLU A 97 -10.87 3.53 10.31
#